data_AF-A0A1Y1ZJR3-F1
#
_entry.id   AF-A0A1Y1ZJR3-F1
#
_cell.length_a   1.000
_cell.length_b   1.000
_cell.length_c   1.000
_cell.angle_alpha   90.00
_cell.angle_beta   90.00
_cell.angle_gamma   90.00
#
_symmetry.space_group_name_H-M   'P 1'
#
loop_
_entity.id
_entity.type
_entity.pdbx_description
1 polymer ?
#
loop_
_entity_poly.entity_id
_entity_poly.type
_entity_poly.pdbx_seq_one_letter_code
_entity_poly.pdbx_strand_id
1 'polypeptide(L)'
;KLPGTLFELNPVKGAFDLGSLIQHLDQNDAYLGAEYGYPSNNLGAILAVAGQRSCSHAPITLKEVLIAEIKAHEIQGIFQINNAFNRRGLNRTMLVKIASSAVVVHLTQLDKEQAFSALSYAWQDGNPLQAFHKAPNSGPRNGWAAGDACLRAVYLSLLAKASQTSAPNALTTPRLETFFTY
;
A
#
# COMPACT_ATOMS: atom_id res chain seq x y z
N LYS A 1 -11.58 6.97 -13.65
CA LYS A 1 -11.28 6.30 -14.94
C LYS A 1 -9.90 5.66 -14.87
N LEU A 2 -9.75 4.42 -15.34
CA LEU A 2 -8.46 3.75 -15.44
C LEU A 2 -7.74 4.22 -16.73
N PRO A 3 -6.54 4.82 -16.66
CA PRO A 3 -5.81 5.32 -17.82
C PRO A 3 -5.65 4.27 -18.92
N GLY A 4 -5.82 4.68 -20.18
CA GLY A 4 -5.73 3.78 -21.33
C GLY A 4 -6.92 2.83 -21.52
N THR A 5 -8.01 2.99 -20.75
CA THR A 5 -9.21 2.16 -20.86
C THR A 5 -10.50 2.99 -20.76
N LEU A 6 -11.64 2.34 -21.02
CA LEU A 6 -12.97 2.92 -20.80
C LEU A 6 -13.51 2.66 -19.37
N PHE A 7 -12.73 2.03 -18.49
CA PHE A 7 -13.24 1.59 -17.19
C PHE A 7 -13.38 2.75 -16.20
N GLU A 8 -14.56 2.83 -15.58
CA GLU A 8 -14.85 3.64 -14.40
C GLU A 8 -15.04 2.72 -13.21
N LEU A 9 -14.17 2.83 -12.24
CA LEU A 9 -14.03 1.87 -11.15
C LEU A 9 -14.13 2.60 -9.81
N ASN A 10 -14.63 1.90 -8.80
CA ASN A 10 -14.51 2.34 -7.42
C ASN A 10 -13.00 2.41 -7.02
N PRO A 11 -12.63 3.20 -6.00
CA PRO A 11 -11.21 3.42 -5.65
C PRO A 11 -10.47 2.14 -5.25
N VAL A 12 -11.16 1.14 -4.68
CA VAL A 12 -10.57 -0.13 -4.23
C VAL A 12 -10.11 -0.93 -5.44
N LYS A 13 -11.00 -1.13 -6.43
CA LYS A 13 -10.67 -1.82 -7.68
C LYS A 13 -9.73 -0.99 -8.57
N GLY A 14 -9.90 0.33 -8.59
CA GLY A 14 -9.01 1.23 -9.31
C GLY A 14 -7.56 1.15 -8.82
N ALA A 15 -7.36 1.04 -7.50
CA ALA A 15 -6.04 0.89 -6.90
C ALA A 15 -5.38 -0.44 -7.29
N PHE A 16 -6.14 -1.53 -7.32
CA PHE A 16 -5.64 -2.82 -7.82
C PHE A 16 -5.18 -2.74 -9.26
N ASP A 17 -6.03 -2.20 -10.14
CA ASP A 17 -5.76 -2.17 -11.58
C ASP A 17 -4.58 -1.26 -11.90
N LEU A 18 -4.56 -0.05 -11.34
CA LEU A 18 -3.44 0.89 -11.54
C LEU A 18 -2.13 0.31 -11.01
N GLY A 19 -2.12 -0.19 -9.78
CA GLY A 19 -0.89 -0.75 -9.18
C GLY A 19 -0.40 -1.98 -9.94
N SER A 20 -1.32 -2.83 -10.42
CA SER A 20 -0.96 -3.98 -11.26
C SER A 20 -0.40 -3.54 -12.61
N LEU A 21 -0.97 -2.54 -13.27
CA LEU A 21 -0.47 -2.02 -14.54
C LEU A 21 0.94 -1.42 -14.39
N ILE A 22 1.19 -0.67 -13.32
CA ILE A 22 2.50 -0.04 -13.05
C ILE A 22 3.59 -1.10 -12.84
N GLN A 23 3.30 -2.13 -12.05
CA GLN A 23 4.29 -3.16 -11.70
C GLN A 23 4.44 -4.26 -12.77
N HIS A 24 3.47 -4.42 -13.66
CA HIS A 24 3.29 -5.63 -14.48
C HIS A 24 4.55 -6.07 -15.22
N LEU A 25 5.24 -5.13 -15.85
CA LEU A 25 6.40 -5.38 -16.71
C LEU A 25 7.74 -5.28 -15.98
N ASP A 26 7.72 -4.96 -14.68
CA ASP A 26 8.93 -4.78 -13.86
C ASP A 26 9.88 -3.70 -14.42
N GLN A 27 9.31 -2.63 -14.99
CA GLN A 27 10.02 -1.51 -15.63
C GLN A 27 9.85 -0.18 -14.87
N ASN A 28 9.16 -0.20 -13.73
CA ASN A 28 9.00 0.94 -12.85
C ASN A 28 10.26 1.16 -11.99
N ASP A 29 10.24 2.19 -11.13
CA ASP A 29 11.40 2.60 -10.33
C ASP A 29 11.89 1.50 -9.38
N ALA A 30 13.11 1.62 -8.84
CA ALA A 30 13.62 0.67 -7.86
C ALA A 30 14.34 1.37 -6.71
N TYR A 31 14.18 0.83 -5.52
CA TYR A 31 14.86 1.26 -4.30
C TYR A 31 15.58 0.07 -3.65
N LEU A 32 16.90 0.21 -3.49
CA LEU A 32 17.78 -0.84 -2.97
C LEU A 32 18.09 -0.57 -1.49
N GLY A 33 17.49 -1.33 -0.58
CA GLY A 33 17.81 -1.35 0.85
C GLY A 33 18.13 -2.77 1.35
N ALA A 34 18.07 -2.99 2.66
CA ALA A 34 18.07 -4.34 3.23
C ALA A 34 16.88 -5.18 2.71
N GLU A 35 15.76 -4.52 2.44
CA GLU A 35 14.69 -5.02 1.58
C GLU A 35 14.73 -4.29 0.24
N TYR A 36 14.50 -5.02 -0.85
CA TYR A 36 14.36 -4.43 -2.18
C TYR A 36 12.89 -4.08 -2.43
N GLY A 37 12.60 -3.00 -3.17
CA GLY A 37 11.26 -2.84 -3.75
C GLY A 37 11.12 -1.64 -4.67
N TYR A 38 9.87 -1.36 -5.04
CA TYR A 38 9.50 -0.37 -6.04
C TYR A 38 8.48 0.60 -5.41
N PRO A 39 8.93 1.75 -4.88
CA PRO A 39 8.04 2.69 -4.20
C PRO A 39 6.97 3.31 -5.11
N SER A 40 7.21 3.42 -6.42
CA SER A 40 6.20 3.87 -7.40
C SER A 40 4.92 3.03 -7.43
N ASN A 41 4.94 1.83 -6.86
CA ASN A 41 3.74 1.00 -6.72
C ASN A 41 2.63 1.71 -5.93
N ASN A 42 2.98 2.56 -4.95
CA ASN A 42 2.00 3.28 -4.13
C ASN A 42 1.14 4.24 -4.96
N LEU A 43 1.61 4.65 -6.14
CA LEU A 43 0.89 5.50 -7.07
C LEU A 43 -0.47 4.91 -7.46
N GLY A 44 -0.60 3.57 -7.45
CA GLY A 44 -1.88 2.88 -7.69
C GLY A 44 -2.97 3.32 -6.70
N ALA A 45 -2.68 3.28 -5.39
CA ALA A 45 -3.60 3.73 -4.35
C ALA A 45 -3.83 5.25 -4.38
N ILE A 46 -2.75 6.02 -4.57
CA ILE A 46 -2.79 7.49 -4.60
C ILE A 46 -3.70 7.98 -5.73
N LEU A 47 -3.47 7.53 -6.97
CA LEU A 47 -4.24 7.98 -8.13
C LEU A 47 -5.70 7.50 -8.08
N ALA A 48 -5.96 6.31 -7.56
CA ALA A 48 -7.33 5.81 -7.42
C ALA A 48 -8.16 6.70 -6.48
N VAL A 49 -7.59 7.07 -5.33
CA VAL A 49 -8.26 7.94 -4.34
C VAL A 49 -8.30 9.40 -4.81
N ALA A 50 -7.24 9.90 -5.43
CA ALA A 50 -7.21 11.23 -6.02
C ALA A 50 -8.28 11.38 -7.11
N GLY A 51 -8.39 10.39 -8.00
CA GLY A 51 -9.41 10.36 -9.05
C GLY A 51 -10.83 10.38 -8.47
N GLN A 52 -11.09 9.59 -7.42
CA GLN A 52 -12.38 9.62 -6.74
C GLN A 52 -12.68 11.00 -6.12
N ARG A 53 -11.72 11.61 -5.40
CA ARG A 53 -11.90 12.95 -4.81
C ARG A 53 -12.21 14.01 -5.85
N SER A 54 -11.50 13.97 -6.98
CA SER A 54 -11.73 14.88 -8.09
C SER A 54 -13.15 14.77 -8.66
N CYS A 55 -13.77 13.58 -8.63
CA CYS A 55 -15.16 13.39 -9.04
C CYS A 55 -16.17 13.86 -7.98
N SER A 56 -15.80 13.89 -6.70
CA SER A 56 -16.67 14.29 -5.58
C SER A 56 -16.67 15.80 -5.27
N HIS A 57 -16.36 16.65 -6.26
CA HIS A 57 -16.24 18.11 -6.10
C HIS A 57 -15.25 18.57 -5.02
N ALA A 58 -14.32 17.71 -4.60
CA ALA A 58 -13.19 18.04 -3.73
C ALA A 58 -11.93 18.07 -4.60
N PRO A 59 -11.63 19.19 -5.28
CA PRO A 59 -10.52 19.26 -6.22
C PRO A 59 -9.20 18.89 -5.52
N ILE A 60 -8.43 18.04 -6.18
CA ILE A 60 -7.08 17.68 -5.77
C ILE A 60 -6.11 18.13 -6.85
N THR A 61 -5.00 18.73 -6.44
CA THR A 61 -3.96 19.21 -7.35
C THR A 61 -2.93 18.13 -7.64
N LEU A 62 -2.25 18.21 -8.79
CA LEU A 62 -1.11 17.35 -9.08
C LEU A 62 0.01 17.53 -8.05
N LYS A 63 0.16 18.74 -7.48
CA LYS A 63 1.10 19.00 -6.38
C LYS A 63 0.79 18.12 -5.16
N GLU A 64 -0.46 17.99 -4.76
CA GLU A 64 -0.85 17.11 -3.65
C GLU A 64 -0.59 15.64 -3.94
N VAL A 65 -0.83 15.20 -5.18
CA VAL A 65 -0.51 13.84 -5.65
C VAL A 65 1.00 13.57 -5.54
N LEU A 66 1.84 14.49 -6.04
CA LEU A 66 3.30 14.36 -5.98
C LEU A 66 3.82 14.37 -4.53
N ILE A 67 3.24 15.20 -3.66
CA ILE A 67 3.58 15.20 -2.23
C ILE A 67 3.19 13.86 -1.57
N ALA A 68 2.04 13.29 -1.92
CA ALA A 68 1.66 11.97 -1.43
C ALA A 68 2.64 10.89 -1.92
N GLU A 69 3.09 10.97 -3.18
CA GLU A 69 4.08 10.04 -3.73
C GLU A 69 5.42 10.12 -2.99
N ILE A 70 5.91 11.34 -2.72
CA ILE A 70 7.14 11.58 -1.94
C ILE A 70 7.00 10.96 -0.54
N LYS A 71 5.86 11.19 0.14
CA LYS A 71 5.60 10.62 1.46
C LYS A 71 5.56 9.10 1.44
N ALA A 72 4.95 8.50 0.41
CA ALA A 72 4.92 7.04 0.27
C ALA A 72 6.33 6.46 0.05
N HIS A 73 7.14 7.12 -0.78
CA HIS A 73 8.55 6.77 -0.98
C HIS A 73 9.35 6.83 0.31
N GLU A 74 9.21 7.89 1.09
CA GLU A 74 9.89 8.04 2.38
C GLU A 74 9.48 6.94 3.37
N ILE A 75 8.18 6.71 3.54
CA ILE A 75 7.69 5.70 4.49
C ILE A 75 8.19 4.31 4.10
N GLN A 76 7.98 3.90 2.84
CA GLN A 76 8.42 2.60 2.37
C GLN A 76 9.95 2.49 2.40
N GLY A 77 10.65 3.46 1.81
CA GLY A 77 12.10 3.47 1.67
C GLY A 77 12.82 3.40 3.02
N ILE A 78 12.44 4.24 3.99
CA ILE A 78 13.05 4.22 5.33
C ILE A 78 12.91 2.85 6.00
N PHE A 79 11.74 2.21 5.92
CA PHE A 79 11.58 0.85 6.43
C PHE A 79 12.50 -0.14 5.68
N GLN A 80 12.61 -0.02 4.37
CA GLN A 80 13.42 -0.92 3.53
C GLN A 80 14.93 -0.81 3.77
N ILE A 81 15.46 0.36 4.15
CA ILE A 81 16.90 0.55 4.34
C ILE A 81 17.46 -0.45 5.35
N ASN A 82 16.78 -0.63 6.50
CA ASN A 82 17.31 -1.39 7.63
C ASN A 82 16.55 -2.67 7.97
N ASN A 83 15.36 -2.90 7.39
CA ASN A 83 14.52 -4.05 7.74
C ASN A 83 14.36 -4.99 6.55
N ALA A 84 14.88 -6.21 6.65
CA ALA A 84 14.81 -7.23 5.60
C ALA A 84 13.69 -8.25 5.86
N PHE A 85 12.48 -7.94 5.41
CA PHE A 85 11.29 -8.79 5.58
C PHE A 85 11.40 -10.11 4.80
N ASN A 86 12.12 -10.08 3.67
CA ASN A 86 12.43 -11.24 2.86
C ASN A 86 13.18 -12.34 3.62
N ARG A 87 13.99 -11.99 4.63
CA ARG A 87 14.72 -12.94 5.49
C ARG A 87 13.78 -13.66 6.44
N ARG A 88 12.59 -13.10 6.69
CA ARG A 88 11.49 -13.69 7.46
C ARG A 88 10.42 -14.33 6.57
N GLY A 89 10.67 -14.45 5.25
CA GLY A 89 9.75 -15.09 4.30
C GLY A 89 8.57 -14.23 3.85
N LEU A 90 8.46 -13.00 4.34
CA LEU A 90 7.41 -12.05 3.97
C LEU A 90 7.78 -11.30 2.70
N ASN A 91 6.76 -10.90 1.95
CA ASN A 91 6.91 -10.15 0.72
C ASN A 91 7.05 -8.64 0.99
N ARG A 92 7.93 -7.99 0.21
CA ARG A 92 8.12 -6.53 0.16
C ARG A 92 6.84 -5.72 -0.06
N THR A 93 5.81 -6.27 -0.72
CA THR A 93 4.55 -5.56 -0.96
C THR A 93 3.78 -5.23 0.32
N MET A 94 4.14 -5.83 1.45
CA MET A 94 3.67 -5.37 2.76
C MET A 94 3.95 -3.88 2.98
N LEU A 95 5.13 -3.38 2.58
CA LEU A 95 5.47 -1.98 2.78
C LEU A 95 4.72 -1.06 1.83
N VAL A 96 4.36 -1.54 0.65
CA VAL A 96 3.41 -0.85 -0.24
C VAL A 96 2.07 -0.68 0.46
N LYS A 97 1.55 -1.74 1.10
CA LYS A 97 0.29 -1.67 1.87
C LYS A 97 0.37 -0.61 2.98
N ILE A 98 1.46 -0.60 3.76
CA ILE A 98 1.64 0.35 4.88
C ILE A 98 1.80 1.79 4.39
N ALA A 99 2.70 2.03 3.45
CA ALA A 99 2.94 3.36 2.91
C ALA A 99 1.71 3.92 2.20
N SER A 100 1.04 3.10 1.36
CA SER A 100 -0.22 3.47 0.72
C SER A 100 -1.30 3.80 1.74
N SER A 101 -1.42 3.05 2.85
CA SER A 101 -2.41 3.34 3.88
C SER A 101 -2.17 4.71 4.51
N ALA A 102 -0.91 5.03 4.83
CA ALA A 102 -0.52 6.30 5.42
C ALA A 102 -0.81 7.52 4.53
N VAL A 103 -0.61 7.39 3.22
CA VAL A 103 -0.89 8.49 2.29
C VAL A 103 -2.37 8.54 1.90
N VAL A 104 -3.07 7.40 1.84
CA VAL A 104 -4.52 7.36 1.60
C VAL A 104 -5.28 8.02 2.74
N VAL A 105 -4.90 7.79 4.00
CA VAL A 105 -5.56 8.46 5.14
C VAL A 105 -5.40 9.98 5.08
N HIS A 106 -4.21 10.44 4.65
CA HIS A 106 -3.94 11.85 4.45
C HIS A 106 -4.77 12.43 3.29
N LEU A 107 -4.79 11.75 2.15
CA LEU A 107 -5.54 12.17 0.97
C LEU A 107 -7.05 12.15 1.21
N THR A 108 -7.56 11.22 2.01
CA THR A 108 -9.00 11.13 2.33
C THR A 108 -9.41 11.99 3.53
N GLN A 109 -8.47 12.76 4.10
CA GLN A 109 -8.69 13.67 5.22
C GLN A 109 -9.30 12.97 6.44
N LEU A 110 -8.87 11.73 6.71
CA LEU A 110 -9.24 11.04 7.94
C LEU A 110 -8.67 11.78 9.15
N ASP A 111 -9.43 11.78 10.25
CA ASP A 111 -8.95 12.33 11.50
C ASP A 111 -7.82 11.48 12.10
N LYS A 112 -7.21 11.96 13.18
CA LYS A 112 -6.06 11.30 13.80
C LYS A 112 -6.39 9.88 14.30
N GLU A 113 -7.57 9.66 14.87
CA GLU A 113 -7.97 8.36 15.41
C GLU A 113 -8.27 7.36 14.29
N GLN A 114 -8.93 7.83 13.23
CA GLN A 114 -9.15 7.06 12.01
C GLN A 114 -7.82 6.71 11.32
N ALA A 115 -6.87 7.66 11.27
CA ALA A 115 -5.54 7.43 10.72
C ALA A 115 -4.77 6.36 11.53
N PHE A 116 -4.80 6.43 12.85
CA PHE A 116 -4.20 5.39 13.70
C PHE A 116 -4.87 4.03 13.51
N SER A 117 -6.20 4.01 13.40
CA SER A 117 -6.94 2.78 13.13
C SER A 117 -6.50 2.15 11.80
N ALA A 118 -6.48 2.93 10.71
CA ALA A 118 -6.05 2.45 9.38
C ALA A 118 -4.63 1.90 9.37
N LEU A 119 -3.68 2.61 10.00
CA LEU A 119 -2.29 2.16 10.09
C LEU A 119 -2.16 0.90 10.95
N SER A 120 -2.89 0.81 12.06
CA SER A 120 -2.90 -0.39 12.88
C SER A 120 -3.45 -1.60 12.12
N TYR A 121 -4.52 -1.41 11.34
CA TYR A 121 -5.07 -2.46 10.49
C TYR A 121 -4.06 -2.88 9.42
N ALA A 122 -3.36 -1.95 8.79
CA ALA A 122 -2.36 -2.27 7.77
C ALA A 122 -1.22 -3.16 8.32
N TRP A 123 -0.79 -2.92 9.57
CA TRP A 123 0.22 -3.75 10.24
C TRP A 123 -0.32 -5.11 10.68
N GLN A 124 -1.56 -5.19 11.18
CA GLN A 124 -2.19 -6.44 11.60
C GLN A 124 -2.60 -7.34 10.43
N ASP A 125 -2.89 -6.74 9.28
CA ASP A 125 -3.42 -7.43 8.12
C ASP A 125 -2.42 -8.44 7.56
N GLY A 126 -2.93 -9.56 7.06
CA GLY A 126 -2.11 -10.66 6.54
C GLY A 126 -1.11 -10.19 5.48
N ASN A 127 0.13 -10.67 5.60
CA ASN A 127 1.21 -10.27 4.71
C ASN A 127 1.59 -11.45 3.80
N PRO A 128 1.64 -11.24 2.47
CA PRO A 128 1.86 -12.33 1.56
C PRO A 128 3.26 -12.92 1.72
N LEU A 129 3.38 -14.23 1.53
CA LEU A 129 4.66 -14.90 1.42
C LEU A 129 5.35 -14.56 0.10
N GLN A 130 6.66 -14.71 0.02
CA GLN A 130 7.45 -14.44 -1.19
C GLN A 130 7.63 -15.64 -2.14
N ALA A 131 6.89 -16.74 -1.94
CA ALA A 131 7.07 -17.97 -2.71
C ALA A 131 6.94 -17.75 -4.23
N PHE A 132 6.07 -16.84 -4.67
CA PHE A 132 5.85 -16.52 -6.08
C PHE A 132 7.01 -15.77 -6.78
N HIS A 133 8.07 -15.41 -6.05
CA HIS A 133 9.31 -14.87 -6.64
C HIS A 133 10.39 -15.94 -6.85
N LYS A 134 10.23 -17.15 -6.31
CA LYS A 134 11.30 -18.15 -6.23
C LYS A 134 10.91 -19.42 -6.98
N ALA A 135 11.84 -19.97 -7.76
CA ALA A 135 11.66 -21.30 -8.36
C ALA A 135 11.44 -22.37 -7.27
N PRO A 136 10.65 -23.42 -7.55
CA PRO A 136 9.87 -23.67 -8.77
C PRO A 136 8.51 -22.94 -8.80
N ASN A 137 8.18 -22.16 -7.76
CA ASN A 137 6.87 -21.56 -7.57
C ASN A 137 6.73 -20.15 -8.18
N SER A 138 7.73 -19.71 -8.95
CA SER A 138 7.69 -18.41 -9.62
C SER A 138 6.47 -18.33 -10.53
N GLY A 139 5.73 -17.22 -10.46
CA GLY A 139 4.45 -17.13 -11.15
C GLY A 139 3.92 -15.71 -11.29
N PRO A 140 2.77 -15.56 -11.96
CA PRO A 140 2.24 -14.26 -12.38
C PRO A 140 1.89 -13.33 -11.22
N ARG A 141 1.75 -13.87 -9.99
CA ARG A 141 1.51 -13.06 -8.78
C ARG A 141 2.56 -11.99 -8.55
N ASN A 142 3.79 -12.17 -9.02
CA ASN A 142 4.82 -11.14 -8.99
C ASN A 142 4.36 -9.82 -9.63
N GLY A 143 3.67 -9.90 -10.78
CA GLY A 143 3.27 -8.72 -11.56
C GLY A 143 2.07 -7.96 -11.01
N TRP A 144 1.34 -8.49 -10.02
CA TRP A 144 0.14 -7.83 -9.48
C TRP A 144 0.07 -7.78 -7.95
N ALA A 145 1.01 -8.41 -7.22
CA ALA A 145 1.03 -8.41 -5.76
C ALA A 145 1.11 -6.98 -5.16
N ALA A 146 1.75 -6.04 -5.86
CA ALA A 146 1.79 -4.64 -5.45
C ALA A 146 0.44 -3.93 -5.65
N GLY A 147 -0.29 -4.24 -6.73
CA GLY A 147 -1.66 -3.79 -6.94
C GLY A 147 -2.62 -4.29 -5.86
N ASP A 148 -2.49 -5.56 -5.46
CA ASP A 148 -3.24 -6.14 -4.33
C ASP A 148 -2.97 -5.39 -3.01
N ALA A 149 -1.70 -5.05 -2.74
CA ALA A 149 -1.34 -4.22 -1.59
C ALA A 149 -1.96 -2.81 -1.64
N CYS A 150 -2.00 -2.17 -2.82
CA CYS A 150 -2.65 -0.87 -3.02
C CYS A 150 -4.16 -0.94 -2.76
N LEU A 151 -4.82 -1.94 -3.33
CA LEU A 151 -6.23 -2.23 -3.07
C LEU A 151 -6.48 -2.37 -1.58
N ARG A 152 -5.64 -3.15 -0.90
CA ARG A 152 -5.79 -3.43 0.52
C ARG A 152 -5.64 -2.17 1.36
N ALA A 153 -4.67 -1.32 1.05
CA ALA A 153 -4.48 -0.04 1.71
C ALA A 153 -5.71 0.88 1.62
N VAL A 154 -6.29 1.00 0.42
CA VAL A 154 -7.51 1.78 0.21
C VAL A 154 -8.69 1.18 0.98
N TYR A 155 -8.87 -0.13 0.91
CA TYR A 155 -9.94 -0.84 1.60
C TYR A 155 -9.86 -0.68 3.13
N LEU A 156 -8.68 -0.89 3.73
CA LEU A 156 -8.48 -0.74 5.18
C LEU A 156 -8.71 0.71 5.64
N SER A 157 -8.32 1.69 4.83
CA SER A 157 -8.59 3.10 5.11
C SER A 157 -10.09 3.42 5.09
N LEU A 158 -10.86 2.81 4.18
CA LEU A 158 -12.32 2.96 4.15
C LEU A 158 -13.00 2.29 5.36
N LEU A 159 -12.49 1.15 5.83
CA LEU A 159 -12.96 0.54 7.07
C LEU A 159 -12.69 1.44 8.28
N ALA A 160 -11.47 1.97 8.41
CA ALA A 160 -11.11 2.90 9.47
C ALA A 160 -11.92 4.22 9.42
N LYS A 161 -12.36 4.64 8.23
CA LYS A 161 -13.31 5.76 8.10
C LYS A 161 -14.65 5.44 8.76
N ALA A 162 -15.11 4.19 8.65
CA ALA A 162 -16.38 3.74 9.21
C ALA A 162 -16.30 3.34 10.70
N SER A 163 -15.10 3.04 11.22
CA SER A 163 -14.89 2.60 12.60
C SER A 163 -13.67 3.25 13.26
N GLN A 164 -13.82 3.77 14.48
CA GLN A 164 -12.74 4.41 15.25
C GLN A 164 -11.96 3.45 16.17
N THR A 165 -12.10 2.13 16.00
CA THR A 165 -11.43 1.16 16.89
C THR A 165 -10.02 0.90 16.40
N SER A 166 -9.02 1.50 17.06
CA SER A 166 -7.61 1.26 16.76
C SER A 166 -7.05 0.04 17.50
N ALA A 167 -5.95 -0.50 17.00
CA ALA A 167 -5.13 -1.47 17.71
C ALA A 167 -3.77 -0.86 18.09
N PRO A 168 -3.66 -0.17 19.24
CA PRO A 168 -2.49 0.66 19.58
C PRO A 168 -1.18 -0.14 19.71
N ASN A 169 -1.26 -1.43 20.06
CA ASN A 169 -0.10 -2.31 20.25
C ASN A 169 0.08 -3.29 19.07
N ALA A 170 -0.41 -2.97 17.87
CA ALA A 170 -0.34 -3.86 16.69
C ALA A 170 1.05 -4.44 16.40
N LEU A 171 2.13 -3.74 16.78
CA LEU A 171 3.51 -4.20 16.62
C LEU A 171 4.11 -4.82 17.89
N THR A 172 3.64 -4.45 19.08
CA THR A 172 4.33 -4.68 20.35
C THR A 172 3.57 -5.60 21.32
N THR A 173 2.35 -6.02 21.00
CA THR A 173 1.62 -7.01 21.81
C THR A 173 2.49 -8.27 22.02
N PRO A 174 2.70 -8.72 23.27
CA PRO A 174 3.53 -9.90 23.57
C PRO A 174 2.98 -11.21 22.99
N ARG A 175 3.86 -12.15 22.59
CA ARG A 175 3.59 -13.51 22.04
C ARG A 175 3.08 -13.56 20.58
N LEU A 176 2.58 -14.73 20.15
CA LEU A 176 2.22 -15.24 18.80
C LEU A 176 1.34 -14.34 17.91
N GLU A 177 1.04 -13.11 18.33
CA GLU A 177 0.04 -12.23 17.74
C GLU A 177 0.64 -11.06 16.95
N THR A 178 1.98 -10.90 16.92
CA THR A 178 2.63 -9.73 16.31
C THR A 178 3.88 -10.02 15.49
N PHE A 179 4.32 -8.97 14.78
CA PHE A 179 5.42 -8.91 13.81
C PHE A 179 6.76 -9.47 14.32
N PHE A 180 7.07 -9.34 15.62
CA PHE A 180 8.31 -9.86 16.22
C PHE A 180 8.35 -11.39 16.36
N THR A 181 7.25 -12.07 16.03
CA THR A 181 7.20 -13.54 15.96
C THR A 181 7.66 -14.07 14.60
N TYR A 182 7.74 -13.22 13.56
CA TYR A 182 8.18 -13.56 12.20
C TYR A 182 9.68 -13.27 11.99
#